data_AF-A0A212D0T4-F1
#
_entry.id   AF-A0A212D0T4-F1
#
_cell.length_a   1.000
_cell.length_b   1.000
_cell.length_c   1.000
_cell.angle_alpha   90.00
_cell.angle_beta   90.00
_cell.angle_gamma   90.00
#
_symmetry.space_group_name_H-M   'P 1'
#
loop_
_entity.id
_entity.type
_entity.pdbx_description
1 polymer ?
#
loop_
_entity_poly.entity_id
_entity_poly.type
_entity_poly.pdbx_seq_one_letter_code
_entity_poly.pdbx_strand_id
1 'polypeptide(L)'
;MAAPAPRLISVFSSPQELAASLAQLVVQQAASCLADAGARFTLGLSGGSLVSMLARELPAAAAPAGPASLARWTLGFCDERLVPFEHAESTYGLYRTHLLSKLPIFDSQVITINPELPVEEAAEDYAKKLRQAFQGDSIPVFDLLILGVGPDGHTCSLFPDHPLLQRILEDKEENPLPAALVQPSTGKLCWFLDEAAARLLTVPFEKHSTL
;
A
#
# COMPACT_ATOMS: atom_id res chain seq x y z
N MET A 1 -1.05 27.06 -3.71
CA MET A 1 -1.06 25.62 -3.36
C MET A 1 -2.25 25.00 -4.06
N ALA A 2 -2.06 23.89 -4.77
CA ALA A 2 -3.18 23.14 -5.35
C ALA A 2 -4.08 22.61 -4.23
N ALA A 3 -5.39 22.57 -4.45
CA ALA A 3 -6.30 21.96 -3.49
C ALA A 3 -5.97 20.46 -3.34
N PRO A 4 -6.01 19.90 -2.11
CA PRO A 4 -5.75 18.49 -1.90
C PRO A 4 -6.74 17.62 -2.68
N ALA A 5 -6.27 16.48 -3.17
CA ALA A 5 -7.10 15.50 -3.86
C ALA A 5 -8.33 15.11 -3.02
N PRO A 6 -9.49 14.85 -3.65
CA PRO A 6 -10.68 14.41 -2.93
C PRO A 6 -10.41 13.08 -2.21
N ARG A 7 -10.77 13.03 -0.92
CA ARG A 7 -10.72 11.82 -0.11
C ARG A 7 -11.95 10.98 -0.41
N LEU A 8 -11.77 9.69 -0.71
CA LEU A 8 -12.85 8.71 -0.73
C LEU A 8 -12.70 7.78 0.46
N ILE A 9 -13.81 7.54 1.17
CA ILE A 9 -13.88 6.59 2.27
C ILE A 9 -14.85 5.48 1.83
N SER A 10 -14.35 4.26 1.73
CA SER A 10 -15.13 3.07 1.39
C SER A 10 -15.22 2.15 2.60
N VAL A 11 -16.44 1.85 3.04
CA VAL A 11 -16.72 1.01 4.22
C VAL A 11 -17.30 -0.33 3.80
N PHE A 12 -16.72 -1.42 4.28
CA PHE A 12 -17.11 -2.80 3.92
C PHE A 12 -17.69 -3.56 5.12
N SER A 13 -18.64 -4.45 4.86
CA SER A 13 -19.36 -5.21 5.88
C SER A 13 -18.49 -6.29 6.55
N SER A 14 -17.37 -6.69 5.92
CA SER A 14 -16.44 -7.65 6.49
C SER A 14 -14.98 -7.46 6.02
N PRO A 15 -13.99 -7.94 6.79
CA PRO A 15 -12.60 -8.01 6.35
C PRO A 15 -12.40 -8.81 5.05
N GLN A 16 -13.29 -9.77 4.77
CA GLN A 16 -13.26 -10.58 3.56
C GLN A 16 -13.64 -9.76 2.32
N GLU A 17 -14.74 -9.02 2.39
CA GLU A 17 -15.17 -8.11 1.32
C GLU A 17 -14.16 -6.99 1.09
N LEU A 18 -13.59 -6.46 2.18
CA LEU A 18 -12.50 -5.50 2.14
C LEU A 18 -11.30 -6.05 1.37
N ALA A 19 -10.83 -7.26 1.70
CA ALA A 19 -9.69 -7.88 1.03
C ALA A 19 -9.94 -8.11 -0.46
N ALA A 20 -11.13 -8.62 -0.81
CA ALA A 20 -11.51 -8.88 -2.20
C ALA A 20 -11.58 -7.56 -3.00
N SER A 21 -12.19 -6.52 -2.42
CA SER A 21 -12.30 -5.20 -3.04
C SER A 21 -10.94 -4.53 -3.20
N LEU A 22 -10.05 -4.68 -2.22
CA LEU A 22 -8.68 -4.19 -2.30
C LEU A 22 -7.93 -4.87 -3.45
N ALA A 23 -8.01 -6.19 -3.57
CA ALA A 23 -7.38 -6.92 -4.68
C ALA A 23 -7.94 -6.49 -6.05
N GLN A 24 -9.25 -6.25 -6.14
CA GLN A 24 -9.89 -5.72 -7.36
C GLN A 24 -9.38 -4.31 -7.69
N LEU A 25 -9.20 -3.43 -6.70
CA LEU A 25 -8.63 -2.11 -6.92
C LEU A 25 -7.22 -2.21 -7.51
N VAL A 26 -6.36 -3.11 -6.99
CA VAL A 26 -4.99 -3.28 -7.51
C VAL A 26 -5.03 -3.67 -9.00
N VAL A 27 -5.84 -4.65 -9.38
CA VAL A 27 -5.87 -5.12 -10.77
C VAL A 27 -6.51 -4.12 -11.72
N GLN A 28 -7.51 -3.35 -11.25
CA GLN A 28 -8.11 -2.26 -12.02
C GLN A 28 -7.11 -1.14 -12.27
N GLN A 29 -6.36 -0.73 -11.23
CA GLN A 29 -5.34 0.30 -11.37
C GLN A 29 -4.20 -0.18 -12.28
N ALA A 30 -3.76 -1.43 -12.12
CA ALA A 30 -2.78 -2.04 -13.02
C ALA A 30 -3.25 -2.03 -14.47
N ALA A 31 -4.49 -2.45 -14.74
CA ALA A 31 -5.05 -2.45 -16.09
C ALA A 31 -5.11 -1.03 -16.70
N SER A 32 -5.47 -0.03 -15.89
CA SER A 32 -5.49 1.38 -16.33
C SER A 32 -4.10 1.90 -16.68
N CYS A 33 -3.07 1.58 -15.88
CA CYS A 33 -1.70 2.02 -16.14
C CYS A 33 -1.07 1.28 -17.32
N LEU A 34 -1.42 0.03 -17.54
CA LEU A 34 -0.80 -0.85 -18.53
C LEU A 34 -1.46 -0.83 -19.92
N ALA A 35 -2.31 0.16 -20.19
CA ALA A 35 -3.01 0.34 -21.47
C ALA A 35 -2.04 0.52 -22.65
N ASP A 36 -0.90 1.18 -22.42
CA ASP A 36 0.14 1.37 -23.42
C ASP A 36 1.19 0.25 -23.41
N ALA A 37 1.68 -0.13 -24.59
CA ALA A 37 2.59 -1.28 -24.78
C ALA A 37 3.95 -1.14 -24.06
N GLY A 38 4.36 0.08 -23.70
CA GLY A 38 5.60 0.37 -22.96
C GLY A 38 5.39 0.79 -21.51
N ALA A 39 4.14 0.85 -21.03
CA ALA A 39 3.86 1.28 -19.67
C ALA A 39 4.16 0.19 -18.65
N ARG A 40 4.39 0.62 -17.41
CA ARG A 40 4.59 -0.22 -16.22
C ARG A 40 3.55 0.15 -15.17
N PHE A 41 3.34 -0.75 -14.22
CA PHE A 41 2.53 -0.48 -13.03
C PHE A 41 3.40 -0.59 -11.77
N THR A 42 3.45 0.48 -10.98
CA THR A 42 4.25 0.58 -9.76
C THR A 42 3.35 0.53 -8.52
N LEU A 43 3.59 -0.46 -7.66
CA LEU A 43 2.79 -0.71 -6.46
C LEU A 43 3.66 -0.68 -5.20
N GLY A 44 3.34 0.20 -4.27
CA GLY A 44 3.93 0.23 -2.93
C GLY A 44 3.05 -0.52 -1.92
N LEU A 45 3.69 -1.40 -1.15
CA LEU A 45 3.02 -2.30 -0.19
C LEU A 45 3.46 -1.97 1.23
N SER A 46 2.55 -2.12 2.19
CA SER A 46 2.86 -2.09 3.62
C SER A 46 2.68 -3.48 4.24
N GLY A 47 3.25 -3.69 5.42
CA GLY A 47 3.12 -4.95 6.16
C GLY A 47 1.77 -5.17 6.84
N GLY A 48 1.78 -5.97 7.91
CA GLY A 48 0.60 -6.24 8.73
C GLY A 48 -0.47 -7.10 8.04
N SER A 49 -1.75 -6.81 8.31
CA SER A 49 -2.88 -7.59 7.77
C SER A 49 -3.01 -7.50 6.25
N LEU A 50 -2.42 -6.47 5.61
CA LEU A 50 -2.43 -6.32 4.15
C LEU A 50 -1.75 -7.49 3.44
N VAL A 51 -0.72 -8.07 4.06
CA VAL A 51 -0.02 -9.24 3.50
C VAL A 51 -0.99 -10.41 3.33
N SER A 52 -1.75 -10.75 4.38
CA SER A 52 -2.66 -11.89 4.36
C SER A 52 -3.88 -11.64 3.48
N MET A 53 -4.41 -10.41 3.46
CA MET A 53 -5.51 -10.00 2.57
C MET A 53 -5.11 -10.16 1.10
N LEU A 54 -3.97 -9.59 0.69
CA LEU A 54 -3.52 -9.64 -0.70
C LEU A 54 -3.05 -11.05 -1.10
N ALA A 55 -2.33 -11.76 -0.21
CA ALA A 55 -1.90 -13.14 -0.46
C ALA A 55 -3.06 -14.13 -0.68
N ARG A 56 -4.25 -13.81 -0.14
CA ARG A 56 -5.46 -14.61 -0.32
C ARG A 56 -6.19 -14.25 -1.62
N GLU A 57 -6.40 -12.97 -1.89
CA GLU A 57 -7.34 -12.51 -2.92
C GLU A 57 -6.66 -12.13 -4.25
N LEU A 58 -5.45 -11.58 -4.21
CA LEU A 58 -4.79 -11.04 -5.41
C LEU A 58 -4.45 -12.08 -6.48
N PRO A 59 -4.01 -13.32 -6.15
CA PRO A 59 -3.74 -14.33 -7.18
C PRO A 59 -4.96 -14.65 -8.07
N ALA A 60 -6.14 -14.80 -7.46
CA ALA A 60 -7.38 -15.04 -8.19
C ALA A 60 -7.81 -13.80 -8.99
N ALA A 61 -7.72 -12.61 -8.38
CA ALA A 61 -8.08 -11.36 -9.03
C ALA A 61 -7.18 -11.03 -10.24
N ALA A 62 -5.88 -11.34 -10.16
CA ALA A 62 -4.90 -11.03 -11.20
C ALA A 62 -4.81 -12.09 -12.31
N ALA A 63 -5.33 -13.30 -12.09
CA ALA A 63 -5.26 -14.38 -13.07
C ALA A 63 -5.78 -14.00 -14.49
N PRO A 64 -6.90 -13.25 -14.64
CA PRO A 64 -7.38 -12.83 -15.95
C PRO A 64 -6.44 -11.89 -16.71
N ALA A 65 -5.60 -11.13 -16.02
CA ALA A 65 -4.65 -10.22 -16.67
C ALA A 65 -3.46 -10.96 -17.32
N GLY A 66 -3.19 -12.18 -16.86
CA GLY A 66 -2.16 -13.06 -17.39
C GLY A 66 -0.70 -12.63 -17.10
N PRO A 67 0.27 -13.51 -17.39
CA PRO A 67 1.68 -13.28 -17.04
C PRO A 67 2.32 -12.06 -17.70
N ALA A 68 1.90 -11.72 -18.94
CA ALA A 68 2.44 -10.56 -19.65
C ALA A 68 2.09 -9.23 -18.99
N SER A 69 0.93 -9.14 -18.32
CA SER A 69 0.58 -7.97 -17.50
C SER A 69 1.46 -7.91 -16.26
N LEU A 70 1.55 -9.03 -15.52
CA LEU A 70 2.30 -9.11 -14.26
C LEU A 70 3.81 -8.91 -14.43
N ALA A 71 4.39 -9.29 -15.57
CA ALA A 71 5.79 -9.02 -15.90
C ALA A 71 6.13 -7.53 -16.02
N ARG A 72 5.12 -6.65 -16.11
CA ARG A 72 5.27 -5.19 -16.17
C ARG A 72 5.01 -4.50 -14.83
N TRP A 73 4.85 -5.26 -13.76
CA TRP A 73 4.68 -4.73 -12.41
C TRP A 73 6.05 -4.43 -11.79
N THR A 74 6.12 -3.39 -10.99
CA THR A 74 7.26 -3.07 -10.12
C THR A 74 6.74 -2.88 -8.71
N LEU A 75 7.25 -3.66 -7.77
CA LEU A 75 6.82 -3.66 -6.38
C LEU A 75 7.85 -2.92 -5.51
N GLY A 76 7.36 -2.10 -4.58
CA GLY A 76 8.15 -1.50 -3.51
C GLY A 76 7.45 -1.65 -2.17
N PHE A 77 8.13 -1.27 -1.09
CA PHE A 77 7.63 -1.33 0.27
C PHE A 77 7.63 0.06 0.88
N CYS A 78 6.54 0.40 1.55
CA CYS A 78 6.34 1.70 2.18
C CYS A 78 7.15 1.80 3.49
N ASP A 79 7.38 0.67 4.14
CA ASP A 79 8.31 0.44 5.24
C ASP A 79 8.74 -1.01 5.28
N GLU A 80 9.79 -1.28 6.07
CA GLU A 80 10.26 -2.63 6.34
C GLU A 80 10.98 -2.67 7.69
N ARG A 81 10.91 -3.82 8.37
CA ARG A 81 11.72 -4.09 9.55
C ARG A 81 13.10 -4.55 9.12
N LEU A 82 14.14 -3.92 9.68
CA LEU A 82 15.53 -4.30 9.41
C LEU A 82 15.88 -5.60 10.15
N VAL A 83 15.46 -6.72 9.57
CA VAL A 83 15.71 -8.09 10.01
C VAL A 83 16.00 -8.96 8.78
N PRO A 84 16.62 -10.14 8.93
CA PRO A 84 16.76 -11.09 7.82
C PRO A 84 15.42 -11.40 7.16
N PHE A 85 15.41 -11.66 5.85
CA PHE A 85 14.17 -11.89 5.09
C PHE A 85 13.45 -13.20 5.45
N GLU A 86 14.13 -14.11 6.13
CA GLU A 86 13.57 -15.34 6.68
C GLU A 86 12.89 -15.11 8.04
N HIS A 87 13.09 -13.94 8.65
CA HIS A 87 12.46 -13.58 9.91
C HIS A 87 10.95 -13.36 9.72
N ALA A 88 10.15 -13.81 10.67
CA ALA A 88 8.69 -13.74 10.62
C ALA A 88 8.13 -12.31 10.58
N GLU A 89 8.96 -11.31 10.89
CA GLU A 89 8.59 -9.90 10.86
C GLU A 89 9.02 -9.18 9.57
N SER A 90 9.77 -9.81 8.66
CA SER A 90 10.08 -9.17 7.37
C SER A 90 8.82 -9.09 6.51
N THR A 91 8.40 -7.88 6.17
CA THR A 91 7.30 -7.60 5.26
C THR A 91 7.56 -8.23 3.91
N TYR A 92 8.73 -7.99 3.31
CA TYR A 92 9.15 -8.62 2.07
C TYR A 92 9.19 -10.16 2.20
N GLY A 93 9.76 -10.68 3.29
CA GLY A 93 9.80 -12.12 3.56
C GLY A 93 8.42 -12.78 3.56
N LEU A 94 7.45 -12.13 4.19
CA LEU A 94 6.06 -12.59 4.22
C LEU A 94 5.40 -12.48 2.84
N TYR A 95 5.60 -11.39 2.10
CA TYR A 95 5.09 -11.25 0.74
C TYR A 95 5.71 -12.27 -0.23
N ARG A 96 7.03 -12.49 -0.14
CA ARG A 96 7.78 -13.50 -0.91
C ARG A 96 7.17 -14.88 -0.69
N THR A 97 6.96 -15.24 0.57
CA THR A 97 6.45 -16.55 0.96
C THR A 97 4.99 -16.75 0.57
N HIS A 98 4.12 -15.77 0.84
CA HIS A 98 2.66 -15.97 0.79
C HIS A 98 1.99 -15.46 -0.49
N LEU A 99 2.58 -14.51 -1.20
CA LEU A 99 2.00 -13.90 -2.40
C LEU A 99 2.87 -14.11 -3.64
N LEU A 100 4.13 -13.71 -3.61
CA LEU A 100 4.98 -13.72 -4.81
C LEU A 100 5.27 -15.13 -5.29
N SER A 101 5.35 -16.11 -4.38
CA SER A 101 5.44 -17.54 -4.73
C SER A 101 4.26 -18.08 -5.55
N LYS A 102 3.14 -17.34 -5.63
CA LYS A 102 1.92 -17.71 -6.36
C LYS A 102 1.69 -16.88 -7.63
N LEU A 103 2.52 -15.87 -7.88
CA LEU A 103 2.40 -14.97 -9.02
C LEU A 103 3.63 -15.09 -9.92
N PRO A 104 3.51 -14.95 -11.26
CA PRO A 104 4.65 -14.84 -12.16
C PRO A 104 5.34 -13.47 -12.04
N ILE A 105 5.80 -13.12 -10.83
CA ILE A 105 6.58 -11.91 -10.53
C ILE A 105 7.98 -12.36 -10.10
N PHE A 106 8.99 -11.83 -10.77
CA PHE A 106 10.39 -12.15 -10.49
C PHE A 106 11.01 -11.17 -9.50
N ASP A 107 12.07 -11.60 -8.80
CA ASP A 107 12.79 -10.75 -7.83
C ASP A 107 13.30 -9.43 -8.43
N SER A 108 13.63 -9.42 -9.73
CA SER A 108 14.05 -8.20 -10.45
C SER A 108 12.96 -7.12 -10.53
N GLN A 109 11.70 -7.49 -10.29
CA GLN A 109 10.56 -6.58 -10.25
C GLN A 109 10.31 -6.03 -8.85
N VAL A 110 11.05 -6.48 -7.83
CA VAL A 110 10.81 -6.13 -6.42
C VAL A 110 11.98 -5.30 -5.89
N ILE A 111 11.68 -4.09 -5.45
CA ILE A 111 12.64 -3.18 -4.84
C ILE A 111 12.62 -3.43 -3.33
N THR A 112 13.72 -3.96 -2.78
CA THR A 112 13.87 -4.31 -1.37
C THR A 112 15.02 -3.55 -0.69
N ILE A 113 14.96 -3.44 0.63
CA ILE A 113 16.10 -2.99 1.45
C ILE A 113 17.25 -4.01 1.36
N ASN A 114 18.45 -3.63 1.82
CA ASN A 114 19.50 -4.61 2.12
C ASN A 114 19.53 -4.86 3.64
N PRO A 115 19.11 -6.05 4.13
CA PRO A 115 19.05 -6.33 5.57
C PRO A 115 20.42 -6.54 6.21
N GLU A 116 21.50 -6.62 5.41
CA GLU A 116 22.87 -6.76 5.90
C GLU A 116 23.53 -5.41 6.23
N LEU A 117 22.92 -4.30 5.81
CA LEU A 117 23.42 -2.95 6.08
C LEU A 117 22.93 -2.42 7.44
N PRO A 118 23.68 -1.52 8.09
CA PRO A 118 23.17 -0.69 9.18
C PRO A 118 21.92 0.09 8.76
N VAL A 119 21.06 0.47 9.72
CA VAL A 119 19.73 1.02 9.44
C VAL A 119 19.75 2.29 8.59
N GLU A 120 20.67 3.22 8.84
CA GLU A 120 20.82 4.44 8.06
C GLU A 120 21.26 4.13 6.62
N GLU A 121 22.25 3.25 6.46
CA GLU A 121 22.77 2.83 5.15
C GLU A 121 21.73 2.03 4.36
N ALA A 122 20.94 1.19 5.02
CA ALA A 122 19.84 0.45 4.41
C ALA A 122 18.75 1.40 3.87
N ALA A 123 18.43 2.46 4.62
CA ALA A 123 17.49 3.48 4.18
C ALA A 123 18.02 4.29 2.98
N GLU A 124 19.30 4.67 2.99
CA GLU A 124 19.95 5.37 1.87
C GLU A 124 20.04 4.49 0.61
N ASP A 125 20.41 3.22 0.77
CA ASP A 125 20.43 2.22 -0.30
C ASP A 125 19.04 2.03 -0.91
N TYR A 126 18.00 1.92 -0.07
CA TYR A 126 16.62 1.82 -0.53
C TYR A 126 16.18 3.05 -1.33
N ALA A 127 16.46 4.25 -0.81
CA ALA A 127 16.16 5.49 -1.50
C ALA A 127 16.89 5.60 -2.85
N LYS A 128 18.14 5.12 -2.92
CA LYS A 128 18.92 5.07 -4.17
C LYS A 128 18.29 4.09 -5.17
N LYS A 129 17.94 2.88 -4.74
CA LYS A 129 17.26 1.87 -5.59
C LYS A 129 15.93 2.40 -6.13
N LEU A 130 15.15 3.09 -5.30
CA LEU A 130 13.92 3.75 -5.74
C LEU A 130 14.23 4.82 -6.82
N ARG A 131 15.17 5.75 -6.59
CA ARG A 131 15.51 6.77 -7.61
C ARG A 131 15.96 6.15 -8.94
N GLN A 132 16.73 5.06 -8.88
CA GLN A 132 17.17 4.33 -10.08
C GLN A 132 15.99 3.70 -10.81
N ALA A 133 15.08 3.04 -10.08
CA ALA A 133 13.91 2.42 -10.66
C ALA A 133 12.93 3.45 -11.26
N PHE A 134 12.91 4.68 -10.76
CA PHE A 134 12.05 5.78 -11.24
C PHE A 134 12.79 6.80 -12.11
N GLN A 135 13.89 6.38 -12.76
CA GLN A 135 14.62 7.15 -13.78
C GLN A 135 15.07 8.56 -13.35
N GLY A 136 15.35 8.76 -12.05
CA GLY A 136 15.96 9.99 -11.55
C GLY A 136 14.99 11.10 -11.14
N ASP A 137 13.68 10.83 -11.05
CA ASP A 137 12.76 11.73 -10.37
C ASP A 137 13.25 11.98 -8.93
N SER A 138 13.23 13.26 -8.51
CA SER A 138 13.69 13.63 -7.17
C SER A 138 12.89 12.93 -6.06
N ILE A 139 11.63 12.58 -6.35
CA ILE A 139 10.73 11.80 -5.49
C ILE A 139 9.98 10.78 -6.37
N PRO A 140 10.11 9.46 -6.12
CA PRO A 140 9.36 8.43 -6.82
C PRO A 140 7.84 8.61 -6.68
N VAL A 141 7.11 8.54 -7.79
CA VAL A 141 5.64 8.55 -7.80
C VAL A 141 5.14 7.17 -8.19
N PHE A 142 4.53 6.47 -7.24
CA PHE A 142 3.89 5.18 -7.49
C PHE A 142 2.50 5.35 -8.08
N ASP A 143 2.09 4.42 -8.93
CA ASP A 143 0.72 4.36 -9.47
C ASP A 143 -0.30 4.01 -8.38
N LEU A 144 0.10 3.19 -7.41
CA LEU A 144 -0.70 2.85 -6.23
C LEU A 144 0.20 2.64 -5.01
N LEU A 145 -0.12 3.29 -3.90
CA LEU A 145 0.45 3.02 -2.57
C LEU A 145 -0.64 2.46 -1.67
N ILE A 146 -0.40 1.28 -1.09
CA ILE A 146 -1.31 0.67 -0.12
C ILE A 146 -0.70 0.82 1.27
N LEU A 147 -1.31 1.67 2.07
CA LEU A 147 -0.88 1.98 3.42
C LEU A 147 -1.78 1.31 4.45
N GLY A 148 -1.16 0.63 5.41
CA GLY A 148 -1.84 0.15 6.61
C GLY A 148 -1.95 1.27 7.64
N VAL A 149 -2.99 1.22 8.47
CA VAL A 149 -3.12 2.08 9.65
C VAL A 149 -3.31 1.24 10.89
N GLY A 150 -2.43 1.43 11.86
CA GLY A 150 -2.48 0.77 13.16
C GLY A 150 -3.67 1.24 14.01
N PRO A 151 -4.04 0.49 15.08
CA PRO A 151 -5.07 0.93 16.02
C PRO A 151 -4.65 2.16 16.81
N ASP A 152 -3.33 2.33 16.96
CA ASP A 152 -2.61 3.50 17.41
C ASP A 152 -2.38 4.50 16.25
N GLY A 153 -3.02 4.37 15.08
CA GLY A 153 -3.00 5.29 13.94
C GLY A 153 -1.63 5.59 13.33
N HIS A 154 -0.63 4.77 13.65
CA HIS A 154 0.60 4.75 12.89
C HIS A 154 0.31 4.33 11.45
N THR A 155 1.13 4.81 10.54
CA THR A 155 1.22 4.27 9.18
C THR A 155 2.69 4.14 8.83
N CYS A 156 3.04 3.14 8.00
CA CYS A 156 4.45 2.74 7.86
C CYS A 156 5.07 2.54 9.26
N SER A 157 6.33 2.90 9.42
CA SER A 157 7.01 2.96 10.72
C SER A 157 6.91 4.35 11.39
N LEU A 158 5.82 5.08 11.16
CA LEU A 158 5.58 6.41 11.74
C LEU A 158 4.53 6.31 12.86
N PHE A 159 4.98 6.25 14.11
CA PHE A 159 4.15 5.99 15.29
C PHE A 159 3.62 7.28 15.94
N PRO A 160 2.41 7.25 16.53
CA PRO A 160 1.88 8.39 17.29
C PRO A 160 1.38 8.06 18.71
N ASP A 161 0.92 9.10 19.42
CA ASP A 161 0.48 9.04 20.82
C ASP A 161 -1.08 9.15 21.00
N HIS A 162 -1.88 8.07 20.77
CA HIS A 162 -3.35 7.91 21.13
C HIS A 162 -4.43 8.48 20.15
N PRO A 163 -5.78 8.39 20.40
CA PRO A 163 -6.86 7.58 19.75
C PRO A 163 -7.31 8.02 18.32
N LEU A 164 -7.24 7.17 17.28
CA LEU A 164 -6.71 7.70 16.00
C LEU A 164 -7.59 7.79 14.78
N LEU A 165 -8.65 7.00 14.61
CA LEU A 165 -9.30 6.98 13.30
C LEU A 165 -10.10 8.26 13.01
N GLN A 166 -10.86 8.77 13.99
CA GLN A 166 -11.51 10.08 13.88
C GLN A 166 -10.49 11.21 13.74
N ARG A 167 -9.39 11.13 14.51
CA ARG A 167 -8.27 12.09 14.42
C ARG A 167 -7.60 12.14 13.06
N ILE A 168 -7.53 11.02 12.35
CA ILE A 168 -6.91 10.94 11.02
C ILE A 168 -7.81 11.55 9.93
N LEU A 169 -9.11 11.27 10.00
CA LEU A 169 -10.04 11.57 8.92
C LEU A 169 -10.81 12.88 9.10
N GLU A 170 -11.05 13.31 10.33
CA GLU A 170 -11.95 14.42 10.65
C GLU A 170 -11.25 15.56 11.40
N ASP A 171 -10.40 15.25 12.37
CA ASP A 171 -9.85 16.28 13.25
C ASP A 171 -8.73 17.07 12.56
N LYS A 172 -8.79 18.40 12.70
CA LYS A 172 -7.72 19.31 12.29
C LYS A 172 -6.96 19.74 13.54
N GLU A 173 -5.95 18.95 13.88
CA GLU A 173 -5.12 19.20 15.05
C GLU A 173 -3.82 19.92 14.70
N GLU A 174 -3.22 20.59 15.69
CA GLU A 174 -1.94 21.28 15.57
C GLU A 174 -0.78 20.29 15.35
N ASN A 175 -0.88 19.07 15.90
CA ASN A 175 0.04 17.95 15.70
C ASN A 175 -0.70 16.73 15.09
N PRO A 176 -0.89 16.72 13.76
CA PRO A 176 -1.60 15.64 13.09
C PRO A 176 -0.81 14.32 13.16
N LEU A 177 -1.56 13.23 13.22
CA LEU A 177 -1.03 11.87 13.19
C LEU A 177 -0.36 11.59 11.84
N PRO A 178 0.66 10.69 11.78
CA PRO A 178 1.34 10.40 10.52
C PRO A 178 0.42 10.01 9.37
N ALA A 179 -0.62 9.21 9.66
CA ALA A 179 -1.63 8.84 8.66
C ALA A 179 -2.46 10.05 8.17
N ALA A 180 -2.66 11.08 8.99
CA ALA A 180 -3.37 12.32 8.61
C ALA A 180 -2.54 13.24 7.71
N LEU A 181 -1.21 13.08 7.74
CA LEU A 181 -0.25 13.81 6.90
C LEU A 181 -0.18 13.28 5.45
N VAL A 182 -0.75 12.10 5.18
CA VAL A 182 -0.82 11.54 3.82
C VAL A 182 -1.80 12.37 2.99
N GLN A 183 -1.27 13.34 2.26
CA GLN A 183 -2.04 14.26 1.41
C GLN A 183 -1.39 14.36 0.03
N PRO A 184 -1.70 13.44 -0.90
CA PRO A 184 -1.09 13.45 -2.21
C PRO A 184 -1.46 14.74 -2.97
N SER A 185 -0.46 15.36 -3.61
CA SER A 185 -0.63 16.59 -4.39
C SER A 185 -1.34 16.36 -5.73
N THR A 186 -1.31 15.12 -6.23
CA THR A 186 -2.01 14.63 -7.43
C THR A 186 -2.52 13.21 -7.19
N GLY A 187 -3.53 12.75 -7.93
CA GLY A 187 -4.15 11.43 -7.74
C GLY A 187 -5.34 11.46 -6.77
N LYS A 188 -5.63 10.33 -6.12
CA LYS A 188 -6.77 10.18 -5.19
C LYS A 188 -6.31 9.45 -3.93
N LEU A 189 -6.70 9.95 -2.76
CA LEU A 189 -6.52 9.25 -1.49
C LEU A 189 -7.78 8.45 -1.18
N CYS A 190 -7.64 7.13 -1.08
CA CYS A 190 -8.72 6.21 -0.75
C CYS A 190 -8.47 5.54 0.59
N TRP A 191 -9.43 5.65 1.50
CA TRP A 191 -9.43 4.96 2.79
C TRP A 191 -10.40 3.78 2.72
N PHE A 192 -9.89 2.59 2.98
CA PHE A 192 -10.69 1.38 3.03
C PHE A 192 -10.83 0.96 4.49
N LEU A 193 -12.07 0.90 4.98
CA LEU A 193 -12.38 0.62 6.39
C LEU A 193 -13.41 -0.51 6.48
N ASP A 194 -13.35 -1.32 7.53
CA ASP A 194 -14.50 -2.15 7.91
C ASP A 194 -15.54 -1.33 8.68
N GLU A 195 -16.77 -1.85 8.82
CA GLU A 195 -17.85 -1.19 9.56
C GLU A 195 -17.48 -0.88 11.02
N ALA A 196 -16.75 -1.77 11.69
CA ALA A 196 -16.40 -1.59 13.09
C ALA A 196 -15.44 -0.40 13.27
N ALA A 197 -14.50 -0.23 12.35
CA ALA A 197 -13.61 0.92 12.27
C ALA A 197 -14.37 2.20 11.94
N ALA A 198 -15.27 2.17 10.95
CA ALA A 198 -15.99 3.36 10.49
C ALA A 198 -17.07 3.88 11.47
N ARG A 199 -17.45 3.12 12.50
CA ARG A 199 -18.62 3.40 13.37
C ARG A 199 -18.62 4.77 14.06
N LEU A 200 -17.46 5.41 14.22
CA LEU A 200 -17.30 6.69 14.90
C LEU A 200 -17.13 7.87 13.91
N LEU A 201 -17.13 7.61 12.61
CA LEU A 201 -16.99 8.65 11.59
C LEU A 201 -18.32 9.37 11.35
N THR A 202 -18.22 10.69 11.20
CA THR A 202 -19.26 11.64 10.83
C THR A 202 -19.08 12.21 9.42
N VAL A 203 -17.89 12.08 8.82
CA VAL A 203 -17.61 12.49 7.44
C VAL A 203 -18.33 11.59 6.42
N PRO A 204 -18.63 12.10 5.21
CA PRO A 204 -19.25 11.28 4.16
C PRO A 204 -18.37 10.08 3.77
N PHE A 205 -18.99 8.90 3.68
CA PHE A 205 -18.37 7.68 3.17
C PHE A 205 -19.34 6.89 2.29
N GLU A 206 -18.79 6.07 1.41
CA GLU A 206 -19.53 5.11 0.62
C GLU A 206 -19.58 3.77 1.36
N LYS A 207 -20.80 3.28 1.64
CA LYS A 207 -20.99 1.95 2.22
C LYS A 207 -21.14 0.93 1.11
N HIS A 208 -20.24 -0.04 1.07
CA HIS A 208 -20.24 -1.16 0.15
C HIS A 208 -20.81 -2.37 0.90
N SER A 209 -22.11 -2.61 0.74
CA SER A 209 -22.77 -3.82 1.27
C SER A 209 -23.05 -4.76 0.10
N THR A 210 -22.45 -5.94 0.10
CA THR A 210 -22.96 -7.07 -0.68
C THR A 210 -23.84 -7.92 0.21
N LEU A 211 -25.03 -7.38 0.52
CA LEU A 211 -26.31 -8.00 0.91
C LEU A 211 -27.25 -6.91 1.42
#